data_AF-A0A240DZL7-F1
#
_entry.id   AF-A0A240DZL7-F1
#
_cell.length_a   1.000
_cell.length_b   1.000
_cell.length_c   1.000
_cell.angle_alpha   90.00
_cell.angle_beta   90.00
_cell.angle_gamma   90.00
#
_symmetry.space_group_name_H-M   'P 1'
#
loop_
_entity.id
_entity.type
_entity.pdbx_description
1 polymer ?
#
loop_
_entity_poly.entity_id
_entity_poly.type
_entity_poly.pdbx_seq_one_letter_code
_entity_poly.pdbx_strand_id
1 'polypeptide(L)'
;MSDKQKNLLPKIVGERFRDAREKQGLSIEELANKAILSNSQIRQIEGNEQGAFYSPDIKYSSAKKVAKILGLPEEQAFDASETMLDGDIQVSREQKEFNEIEAMLAQKMINEIKFEKPSLIQKIIGKKTSMQLPIQGIEVTYATGPKSVFKRIVFLLILLAVLGIGYRVLSPYIHFS
;
A
#
# COMPACT_ATOMS: atom_id res chain seq x y z
N MET A 1 28.03 -24.47 26.98
CA MET A 1 26.66 -23.97 27.21
C MET A 1 26.64 -22.55 26.64
N SER A 2 26.03 -22.37 25.48
CA SER A 2 25.99 -21.06 24.80
C SER A 2 24.78 -20.32 25.34
N ASP A 3 25.00 -19.33 26.21
CA ASP A 3 23.95 -18.44 26.68
C ASP A 3 23.34 -17.76 25.46
N LYS A 4 22.10 -18.18 25.15
CA LYS A 4 21.30 -17.61 24.09
C LYS A 4 20.91 -16.20 24.55
N GLN A 5 21.78 -15.22 24.28
CA GLN A 5 21.52 -13.81 24.53
C GLN A 5 20.19 -13.44 23.88
N LYS A 6 19.16 -13.32 24.70
CA LYS A 6 17.86 -12.81 24.27
C LYS A 6 18.10 -11.36 23.86
N ASN A 7 17.90 -11.03 22.59
CA ASN A 7 18.11 -9.69 22.10
C ASN A 7 16.91 -8.84 22.56
N LEU A 8 17.04 -8.23 23.73
CA LEU A 8 16.02 -7.41 24.37
C LEU A 8 15.98 -6.05 23.65
N LEU A 9 14.91 -5.79 22.89
CA LEU A 9 14.72 -4.50 22.22
C LEU A 9 13.88 -3.54 23.10
N PRO A 10 14.28 -2.26 23.21
CA PRO A 10 13.48 -1.24 23.86
C PRO A 10 12.08 -1.14 23.25
N LYS A 11 11.06 -0.90 24.08
CA LYS A 11 9.69 -0.68 23.60
C LYS A 11 9.58 0.65 22.88
N ILE A 12 8.91 0.63 21.74
CA ILE A 12 8.65 1.83 20.93
C ILE A 12 7.42 2.54 21.49
N VAL A 13 7.56 3.80 21.88
CA VAL A 13 6.46 4.61 22.44
C VAL A 13 5.74 5.33 21.31
N GLY A 14 4.80 4.65 20.65
CA GLY A 14 4.16 5.12 19.41
C GLY A 14 3.48 6.50 19.51
N GLU A 15 2.92 6.85 20.67
CA GLU A 15 2.32 8.16 20.91
C GLU A 15 3.32 9.30 20.71
N ARG A 16 4.58 9.12 21.12
CA ARG A 16 5.63 10.14 20.96
C ARG A 16 5.97 10.38 19.50
N PHE A 17 5.89 9.35 18.66
CA PHE A 17 6.07 9.47 17.22
C PHE A 17 4.92 10.24 16.58
N ARG A 18 3.68 9.91 16.96
CA ARG A 18 2.49 10.61 16.48
C ARG A 18 2.52 12.09 16.85
N ASP A 19 2.78 12.40 18.12
CA ASP A 19 2.88 13.77 18.63
C ASP A 19 3.97 14.56 17.90
N ALA A 20 5.15 13.95 17.68
CA ALA A 20 6.25 14.61 16.98
C ALA A 20 5.92 14.87 15.50
N ARG A 21 5.25 13.92 14.83
CA ARG A 21 4.78 14.10 13.45
C ARG A 21 3.78 15.25 13.36
N GLU A 22 2.80 15.27 14.25
CA GLU A 22 1.75 16.30 14.28
C GLU A 22 2.30 17.68 14.63
N LYS A 23 3.27 17.78 15.55
CA LYS A 23 3.99 19.03 15.84
C LYS A 23 4.74 19.60 14.63
N GLN A 24 5.22 18.74 13.74
CA GLN A 24 5.84 19.15 12.47
C GLN A 24 4.82 19.43 11.35
N GLY A 25 3.52 19.23 11.60
CA GLY A 25 2.48 19.40 10.59
C GLY A 25 2.55 18.38 9.45
N LEU A 26 3.21 17.23 9.68
CA LEU A 26 3.37 16.20 8.65
C LEU A 26 2.17 15.25 8.64
N SER A 27 1.67 14.94 7.45
CA SER A 27 0.78 13.80 7.24
C SER A 27 1.53 12.47 7.36
N ILE A 28 0.78 11.37 7.57
CA ILE A 28 1.35 10.01 7.57
C ILE A 28 2.06 9.73 6.23
N GLU A 29 1.48 10.17 5.12
CA GLU A 29 2.03 9.95 3.78
C GLU A 29 3.34 10.70 3.56
N GLU A 30 3.43 11.96 4.00
CA GLU A 30 4.67 12.74 3.92
C GLU A 30 5.78 12.15 4.78
N LEU A 31 5.45 11.69 5.99
CA LEU A 31 6.43 11.02 6.86
C LEU A 31 6.89 9.68 6.26
N ALA A 32 5.96 8.89 5.71
CA ALA A 32 6.24 7.63 5.03
C ALA A 32 7.20 7.85 3.85
N ASN A 33 6.92 8.85 3.01
CA ASN A 33 7.78 9.23 1.88
C ASN A 33 9.18 9.67 2.34
N LYS A 34 9.28 10.50 3.38
CA LYS A 34 10.58 10.93 3.94
C LYS A 34 11.37 9.76 4.53
N ALA A 35 10.67 8.81 5.16
CA ALA A 35 11.29 7.65 5.79
C ALA A 35 11.56 6.49 4.82
N ILE A 36 11.04 6.53 3.58
CA ILE A 36 11.05 5.41 2.64
C ILE A 36 10.39 4.18 3.27
N LEU A 37 9.19 4.38 3.83
CA LEU A 37 8.36 3.36 4.48
C LEU A 37 6.94 3.41 3.90
N SER A 38 6.15 2.37 4.14
CA SER A 38 4.73 2.39 3.79
C SER A 38 3.90 3.13 4.84
N ASN A 39 2.71 3.61 4.45
CA ASN A 39 1.78 4.27 5.38
C ASN A 39 1.41 3.37 6.57
N SER A 40 1.22 2.06 6.33
CA SER A 40 0.92 1.10 7.40
C SER A 40 2.09 0.84 8.33
N GLN A 41 3.34 0.91 7.82
CA GLN A 41 4.52 0.85 8.68
C GLN A 41 4.61 2.06 9.61
N ILE A 42 4.31 3.27 9.11
CA ILE A 42 4.22 4.46 9.96
C ILE A 42 3.09 4.31 11.00
N ARG A 43 1.89 3.87 10.59
CA ARG A 43 0.79 3.62 11.51
C ARG A 43 1.12 2.59 12.58
N GLN A 44 1.85 1.53 12.24
CA GLN A 44 2.31 0.54 13.22
C GLN A 44 3.40 1.10 14.17
N ILE A 45 4.26 2.02 13.72
CA ILE A 45 5.20 2.72 14.60
C ILE A 45 4.44 3.64 15.57
N GLU A 46 3.41 4.35 15.08
CA GLU A 46 2.57 5.24 15.89
C GLU A 46 1.59 4.50 16.82
N GLY A 47 1.47 3.17 16.70
CA GLY A 47 0.60 2.34 17.54
C GLY A 47 -0.84 2.18 17.02
N ASN A 48 -1.13 2.62 15.80
CA ASN A 48 -2.47 2.57 15.20
C ASN A 48 -2.77 1.24 14.47
N GLU A 49 -1.75 0.47 14.10
CA GLU A 49 -1.88 -0.78 13.34
C GLU A 49 -0.88 -1.85 13.84
N GLN A 50 -1.07 -3.11 13.46
CA GLN A 50 -0.13 -4.21 13.67
C GLN A 50 0.10 -5.00 12.37
N GLY A 51 1.19 -5.78 12.32
CA GLY A 51 1.45 -6.72 11.20
C GLY A 51 2.12 -6.14 9.94
N ALA A 52 2.51 -4.87 9.91
CA ALA A 52 3.23 -4.25 8.78
C ALA A 52 4.76 -4.48 8.79
N PHE A 53 5.34 -4.89 9.93
CA PHE A 53 6.75 -5.30 10.05
C PHE A 53 6.90 -6.80 10.22
N TYR A 54 7.89 -7.37 9.52
CA TYR A 54 8.21 -8.79 9.57
C TYR A 54 8.83 -9.24 10.90
N SER A 55 9.65 -8.37 11.51
CA SER A 55 10.31 -8.67 12.78
C SER A 55 10.42 -7.44 13.68
N PRO A 56 10.52 -7.64 15.00
CA PRO A 56 10.75 -6.57 15.96
C PRO A 56 12.02 -5.75 15.67
N ASP A 57 13.12 -6.39 15.22
CA ASP A 57 14.36 -5.70 14.88
C ASP A 57 14.20 -4.73 13.71
N ILE A 58 13.47 -5.16 12.66
CA ILE A 58 13.18 -4.31 11.50
C ILE A 58 12.26 -3.16 11.91
N LYS A 59 11.28 -3.43 12.78
CA LYS A 59 10.40 -2.38 13.34
C LYS A 59 11.22 -1.36 14.13
N TYR A 60 12.12 -1.81 15.01
CA TYR A 60 12.96 -0.95 15.83
C TYR A 60 13.89 -0.10 14.98
N SER A 61 14.64 -0.69 14.05
CA SER A 61 15.53 0.05 13.15
C SER A 61 14.79 1.08 12.29
N SER A 62 13.60 0.72 11.79
CA SER A 62 12.72 1.65 11.07
C SER A 62 12.25 2.79 11.97
N ALA A 63 11.84 2.50 13.20
CA ALA A 63 11.46 3.50 14.18
C ALA A 63 12.64 4.44 14.53
N LYS A 64 13.88 3.94 14.63
CA LYS A 64 15.07 4.81 14.82
C LYS A 64 15.23 5.80 13.67
N LYS A 65 15.00 5.36 12.43
CA LYS A 65 15.04 6.22 11.25
C LYS A 65 13.95 7.30 11.30
N VAL A 66 12.73 6.91 11.65
CA VAL A 66 11.60 7.84 11.80
C VAL A 66 11.87 8.85 12.92
N ALA A 67 12.41 8.41 14.06
CA ALA A 67 12.76 9.30 15.18
C ALA A 67 13.76 10.38 14.75
N LYS A 68 14.79 10.00 13.97
CA LYS A 68 15.76 10.95 13.41
C LYS A 68 15.12 11.99 12.49
N ILE A 69 14.18 11.58 11.63
CA ILE A 69 13.45 12.49 10.74
C ILE A 69 12.58 13.46 11.54
N LEU A 70 11.96 12.96 12.60
CA LEU A 70 11.10 13.75 13.48
C LEU A 70 11.88 14.60 14.50
N GLY A 71 13.21 14.49 14.55
CA GLY A 71 14.04 15.15 15.56
C GLY A 71 13.72 14.68 16.99
N LEU A 72 13.15 13.49 17.14
CA LEU A 72 12.77 12.90 18.43
C LEU A 72 13.98 12.17 19.02
N PRO A 73 14.47 12.55 20.22
CA PRO A 73 15.60 11.87 20.85
C PRO A 73 15.23 10.43 21.22
N GLU A 74 16.20 9.52 21.12
CA GLU A 74 15.96 8.08 21.33
C GLU A 74 15.43 7.78 22.74
N GLU A 75 15.85 8.54 23.75
CA GLU A 75 15.39 8.44 25.14
C GLU A 75 13.89 8.73 25.31
N GLN A 76 13.31 9.54 24.42
CA GLN A 76 11.88 9.83 24.43
C GLN A 76 11.09 8.91 23.49
N ALA A 77 11.74 8.43 22.43
CA ALA A 77 11.14 7.55 21.43
C ALA A 77 11.01 6.10 21.93
N PHE A 78 11.95 5.66 22.77
CA PHE A 78 12.09 4.28 23.20
C PHE A 78 12.17 4.19 24.72
N ASP A 79 11.33 3.34 25.29
CA ASP A 79 11.36 3.02 26.71
C ASP A 79 12.23 1.78 26.93
N ALA A 80 13.35 1.96 27.63
CA ALA A 80 14.27 0.88 27.98
C ALA A 80 13.81 0.07 29.20
N SER A 81 12.87 0.61 30.00
CA SER A 81 12.34 -0.07 31.18
C SER A 81 11.36 -1.19 30.81
N GLU A 82 10.66 -1.02 29.68
CA GLU A 82 9.76 -2.00 29.11
C GLU A 82 10.43 -2.63 27.89
N THR A 83 10.93 -3.85 28.02
CA THR A 83 11.50 -4.57 26.89
C THR A 83 10.42 -5.38 26.18
N MET A 84 10.37 -5.31 24.84
CA MET A 84 9.56 -6.21 24.04
C MET A 84 10.12 -7.64 24.17
N LEU A 85 9.34 -8.53 24.76
CA LEU A 85 9.57 -9.97 24.69
C LEU A 85 9.02 -10.45 23.34
N ASP A 86 9.65 -11.45 22.73
CA ASP A 86 9.31 -12.12 21.44
C ASP A 86 7.81 -12.49 21.21
N GLY A 87 6.92 -12.27 22.18
CA GLY A 87 5.50 -12.64 22.15
C GLY A 87 4.67 -11.94 21.08
N ASP A 88 5.02 -10.72 20.64
CA ASP A 88 4.29 -10.02 19.56
C ASP A 88 4.41 -10.74 18.19
N ILE A 89 5.39 -11.63 18.03
CA ILE A 89 5.57 -12.46 16.84
C ILE A 89 4.55 -13.61 16.79
N GLN A 90 4.10 -14.11 17.95
CA GLN A 90 3.10 -15.19 18.01
C GLN A 90 1.71 -14.67 17.63
N VAL A 91 1.30 -13.53 18.17
CA VAL A 91 0.00 -12.90 17.86
C VAL A 91 -0.11 -12.58 16.38
N SER A 92 0.96 -12.08 15.75
CA SER A 92 0.95 -11.78 14.32
C SER A 92 0.99 -13.02 13.40
N ARG A 93 1.54 -14.15 13.84
CA ARG A 93 1.45 -15.43 13.12
C ARG A 93 0.07 -16.06 13.25
N GLU A 94 -0.49 -16.10 14.46
CA GLU A 94 -1.81 -16.66 14.74
C GLU A 94 -2.92 -15.87 14.03
N GLN A 95 -2.85 -14.53 14.02
CA GLN A 95 -3.80 -13.72 13.24
C GLN A 95 -3.67 -13.97 11.72
N LYS A 96 -2.45 -14.16 11.23
CA LYS A 96 -2.21 -14.43 9.80
C LYS A 96 -2.74 -15.81 9.41
N GLU A 97 -2.50 -16.82 10.24
CA GLU A 97 -3.04 -18.16 10.07
C GLU A 97 -4.57 -18.17 10.15
N PHE A 98 -5.16 -17.43 11.08
CA PHE A 98 -6.62 -17.29 11.19
C PHE A 98 -7.24 -16.66 9.94
N ASN A 99 -6.65 -15.55 9.45
CA ASN A 99 -7.12 -14.86 8.24
C ASN A 99 -6.97 -15.73 6.98
N GLU A 100 -5.90 -16.53 6.91
CA GLU A 100 -5.66 -17.45 5.79
C GLU A 100 -6.62 -18.65 5.82
N ILE A 101 -6.90 -19.20 7.00
CA ILE A 101 -7.93 -20.25 7.20
C ILE A 101 -9.31 -19.73 6.82
N GLU A 102 -9.66 -18.51 7.22
CA GLU A 102 -10.94 -17.88 6.87
C GLU A 102 -11.09 -17.69 5.35
N ALA A 103 -10.02 -17.22 4.69
CA ALA A 103 -10.00 -17.09 3.23
C ALA A 103 -10.10 -18.46 2.52
N MET A 104 -9.43 -19.49 3.03
CA MET A 104 -9.54 -20.85 2.50
C MET A 104 -10.94 -21.44 2.68
N LEU A 105 -11.58 -21.19 3.83
CA LEU A 105 -12.94 -21.63 4.11
C LEU A 105 -13.95 -20.94 3.17
N ALA A 106 -13.82 -19.62 2.98
CA ALA A 106 -14.63 -18.86 2.04
C ALA A 106 -14.48 -19.36 0.61
N GLN A 107 -13.26 -19.64 0.16
CA GLN A 107 -13.01 -20.20 -1.17
C GLN A 107 -13.61 -21.61 -1.34
N LYS A 108 -13.53 -22.44 -0.29
CA LYS A 108 -14.16 -23.77 -0.27
C LYS A 108 -15.67 -23.66 -0.40
N MET A 109 -16.32 -22.77 0.35
CA MET A 109 -17.77 -22.53 0.28
C MET A 109 -18.20 -22.04 -1.12
N ILE A 110 -17.44 -21.13 -1.75
CA ILE A 110 -17.72 -20.66 -3.12
C ILE A 110 -17.65 -21.81 -4.14
N ASN A 111 -16.68 -22.71 -3.99
CA ASN A 111 -16.52 -23.85 -4.88
C ASN A 111 -17.64 -24.89 -4.69
N GLU A 112 -18.10 -25.11 -3.47
CA GLU A 112 -19.23 -26.01 -3.14
C GLU A 112 -20.56 -25.48 -3.71
N ILE A 113 -20.82 -24.17 -3.60
CA ILE A 113 -22.01 -23.51 -4.18
C ILE A 113 -22.04 -23.63 -5.72
N LYS A 114 -20.87 -23.67 -6.37
CA LYS A 114 -20.76 -23.83 -7.83
C LYS A 114 -21.09 -25.26 -8.30
N PHE A 115 -21.02 -26.26 -7.40
CA PHE A 115 -21.20 -27.68 -7.73
C PHE A 115 -22.64 -28.19 -7.58
N GLU A 116 -23.49 -27.54 -6.77
CA GLU A 116 -24.90 -27.94 -6.61
C GLU A 116 -25.85 -27.41 -7.70
N LYS A 117 -25.49 -26.35 -8.41
CA LYS A 117 -26.36 -25.69 -9.41
C LYS A 117 -26.19 -26.07 -10.91
N PRO A 118 -25.44 -27.10 -11.35
CA PRO A 118 -25.47 -27.52 -12.76
C PRO A 118 -26.49 -28.62 -13.08
N SER A 119 -27.12 -29.28 -12.09
CA SER A 119 -27.89 -30.53 -12.34
C SER A 119 -29.38 -30.34 -12.70
N LEU A 120 -29.97 -29.15 -12.55
CA LEU A 120 -31.38 -28.92 -12.89
C LEU A 120 -31.63 -28.28 -14.26
N ILE A 121 -30.61 -27.71 -14.91
CA ILE A 121 -30.81 -26.95 -16.17
C ILE A 121 -30.91 -27.89 -17.38
N GLN A 122 -30.33 -29.10 -17.33
CA GLN A 122 -30.29 -30.01 -18.48
C GLN A 122 -31.60 -30.78 -18.76
N LYS A 123 -32.61 -30.71 -17.88
CA LYS A 123 -33.86 -31.48 -18.06
C LYS A 123 -34.96 -30.73 -18.84
N ILE A 124 -34.80 -29.45 -19.16
CA ILE A 124 -35.87 -28.63 -19.77
C ILE A 124 -35.64 -28.35 -21.27
N ILE A 125 -34.40 -28.34 -21.76
CA ILE A 125 -34.09 -27.83 -23.10
C ILE A 125 -34.03 -28.97 -24.12
N GLY A 126 -35.08 -29.78 -24.14
CA GLY A 126 -35.36 -30.73 -25.20
C GLY A 126 -36.72 -30.41 -25.81
N LYS A 127 -36.82 -29.36 -26.64
CA LYS A 127 -37.87 -29.19 -27.68
C LYS A 127 -37.69 -27.88 -28.50
N LYS A 128 -37.25 -28.09 -29.74
CA LYS A 128 -37.57 -27.42 -31.03
C LYS A 128 -37.90 -25.91 -31.10
N THR A 129 -37.03 -25.19 -31.83
CA THR A 129 -37.28 -24.29 -32.98
C THR A 129 -38.38 -23.21 -32.94
N SER A 130 -37.99 -21.93 -32.98
CA SER A 130 -38.47 -20.94 -33.97
C SER A 130 -37.61 -19.66 -34.02
N MET A 131 -37.05 -19.39 -35.21
CA MET A 131 -36.98 -18.08 -35.91
C MET A 131 -36.36 -16.80 -35.29
N GLN A 132 -35.32 -16.31 -36.00
CA GLN A 132 -34.98 -14.90 -36.40
C GLN A 132 -34.20 -13.99 -35.41
N LEU A 133 -32.86 -13.84 -35.56
CA LEU A 133 -32.03 -12.86 -36.33
C LEU A 133 -32.04 -11.40 -35.77
N PRO A 134 -30.94 -10.58 -35.78
CA PRO A 134 -29.58 -10.74 -36.34
C PRO A 134 -28.41 -10.41 -35.36
N ILE A 135 -27.18 -10.57 -35.85
CA ILE A 135 -25.91 -10.22 -35.19
C ILE A 135 -25.80 -8.70 -35.01
N GLN A 136 -25.68 -8.21 -33.77
CA GLN A 136 -25.18 -6.86 -33.50
C GLN A 136 -24.20 -6.86 -32.32
N GLY A 137 -22.94 -6.61 -32.67
CA GLY A 137 -21.93 -5.88 -31.90
C GLY A 137 -21.81 -6.15 -30.41
N ILE A 138 -20.78 -6.89 -30.03
CA ILE A 138 -20.15 -6.72 -28.71
C ILE A 138 -19.48 -5.34 -28.73
N GLU A 139 -20.18 -4.30 -28.27
CA GLU A 139 -19.53 -3.04 -27.93
C GLU A 139 -18.85 -3.20 -26.57
N VAL A 140 -17.56 -3.52 -26.61
CA VAL A 140 -16.68 -3.39 -25.45
C VAL A 140 -16.59 -1.89 -25.14
N THR A 141 -17.32 -1.44 -24.12
CA THR A 141 -17.17 -0.07 -23.60
C THR A 141 -15.86 0.01 -22.82
N TYR A 142 -14.84 0.59 -23.44
CA TYR A 142 -13.61 0.94 -22.74
C TYR A 142 -13.94 2.04 -21.72
N ALA A 143 -13.78 1.71 -20.44
CA ALA A 143 -13.86 2.70 -19.37
C ALA A 143 -12.82 3.80 -19.64
N THR A 144 -13.30 4.99 -19.99
CA THR A 144 -12.46 6.15 -20.25
C THR A 144 -11.79 6.59 -18.95
N GLY A 145 -10.46 6.51 -18.89
CA GLY A 145 -9.68 7.08 -17.80
C GLY A 145 -9.95 8.58 -17.61
N PRO A 146 -9.64 9.16 -16.43
CA PRO A 146 -10.02 10.52 -16.09
C PRO A 146 -9.44 11.52 -17.10
N LYS A 147 -10.33 12.11 -17.92
CA LYS A 147 -10.05 13.05 -19.02
C LYS A 147 -9.22 14.30 -18.61
N SER A 148 -9.10 14.55 -17.30
CA SER A 148 -8.43 15.73 -16.71
C SER A 148 -6.91 15.69 -16.86
N VAL A 149 -6.28 14.54 -16.63
CA VAL A 149 -4.82 14.41 -16.61
C VAL A 149 -4.24 14.44 -18.03
N PHE A 150 -4.94 13.82 -18.98
CA PHE A 150 -4.56 13.82 -20.40
C PHE A 150 -4.52 15.24 -20.99
N LYS A 151 -5.47 16.12 -20.66
CA LYS A 151 -5.44 17.52 -21.12
C LYS A 151 -4.25 18.30 -20.58
N ARG A 152 -3.86 18.07 -19.32
CA ARG A 152 -2.69 18.72 -18.70
C ARG A 152 -1.37 18.23 -19.31
N ILE A 153 -1.26 16.94 -19.58
CA ILE A 153 -0.08 16.33 -20.21
C ILE A 153 0.07 16.83 -21.66
N VAL A 154 -1.01 16.84 -22.44
CA VAL A 154 -0.99 17.36 -23.82
C VAL A 154 -0.62 18.85 -23.84
N PHE A 155 -1.14 19.65 -22.89
CA PHE A 155 -0.77 21.07 -22.78
C PHE A 155 0.72 21.27 -22.43
N LEU A 156 1.27 20.46 -21.51
CA LEU A 156 2.71 20.50 -21.18
C LEU A 156 3.61 20.13 -22.36
N LEU A 157 3.22 19.13 -23.15
CA LEU A 157 3.95 18.72 -24.35
C LEU A 157 3.93 19.83 -25.42
N ILE A 158 2.79 20.49 -25.62
CA ILE A 158 2.67 21.64 -26.54
C ILE A 158 3.53 22.82 -26.07
N LEU A 159 3.51 23.13 -24.76
CA LEU A 159 4.32 24.21 -24.19
C LEU A 159 5.83 23.97 -24.38
N LEU A 160 6.30 22.74 -24.16
CA LEU A 160 7.69 22.36 -24.39
C LEU A 160 8.08 22.45 -25.88
N ALA A 161 7.20 22.06 -26.80
CA ALA A 161 7.45 22.19 -28.23
C ALA A 161 7.60 23.66 -28.66
N VAL A 162 6.75 24.56 -28.15
CA VAL A 162 6.83 26.01 -28.44
C VAL A 162 8.10 26.63 -27.86
N LEU A 163 8.45 26.30 -26.61
CA LEU A 163 9.71 26.76 -25.98
C LEU A 163 10.95 26.23 -26.72
N GLY A 164 10.93 24.97 -27.15
CA GLY A 164 12.02 24.37 -27.92
C GLY A 164 12.20 25.00 -29.30
N ILE A 165 11.11 25.28 -30.02
CA ILE A 165 11.15 25.99 -31.30
C ILE A 165 11.63 27.43 -31.10
N GLY A 166 11.14 28.12 -30.06
CA GLY A 166 11.58 29.47 -29.69
C GLY A 166 13.08 29.52 -29.37
N TYR A 167 13.58 28.56 -28.58
CA TYR A 167 15.01 28.45 -28.29
C TYR A 167 15.83 28.16 -29.56
N ARG A 168 15.33 27.31 -30.47
CA ARG A 168 16.01 27.02 -31.74
C ARG A 168 16.10 28.26 -32.65
N VAL A 169 15.06 29.09 -32.68
CA VAL A 169 15.01 30.31 -33.50
C VAL A 169 15.80 31.46 -32.87
N LEU A 170 15.84 31.55 -31.54
CA LEU A 170 16.52 32.61 -30.81
C LEU A 170 17.99 32.27 -30.51
N SER A 171 18.38 30.99 -30.48
CA SER A 171 19.75 30.50 -30.27
C SER A 171 20.83 31.21 -31.10
N PRO A 172 20.63 31.58 -32.38
CA PRO A 172 21.65 32.33 -33.13
C PRO A 172 21.76 33.82 -32.76
N TYR A 173 20.89 34.36 -31.92
CA TYR A 173 20.92 35.77 -31.46
C TYR A 173 21.45 35.93 -30.03
N ILE A 174 21.66 34.83 -29.31
CA ILE A 174 22.20 34.86 -27.95
C ILE A 174 23.72 34.70 -28.03
N HIS A 175 24.42 35.77 -28.41
CA HIS A 175 25.87 35.87 -28.23
C HIS A 175 26.16 36.46 -26.85
N PHE A 176 26.73 35.63 -25.97
CA PHE A 176 27.27 36.07 -24.68
C PHE A 176 28.58 36.82 -24.97
N SER A 177 28.59 38.14 -24.74
CA SER A 177 29.80 38.97 -24.80
C SER A 177 30.63 38.81 -23.54
#